data_AF-A0A4R2T556-F1
#
_entry.id   AF-A0A4R2T556-F1
#
_cell.length_a   1.000
_cell.length_b   1.000
_cell.length_c   1.000
_cell.angle_alpha   90.00
_cell.angle_beta   90.00
_cell.angle_gamma   90.00
#
_symmetry.space_group_name_H-M   'P 1'
#
loop_
_entity.id
_entity.type
_entity.pdbx_description
1 polymer ?
#
loop_
_entity_poly.entity_id
_entity_poly.type
_entity_poly.pdbx_seq_one_letter_code
_entity_poly.pdbx_strand_id
1 'polypeptide(L)' 'MTNLKKYMKVGIVHFMTFPEIIRGEGPIIETVKKIDKYEYFDAIEISWIKDKDGREKVAK' A
#
# COMPACT_ATOMS: atom_id res chain seq x y z
N MET A 1 -15.76 21.80 0.40
CA MET A 1 -15.31 20.56 1.06
C MET A 1 -13.80 20.66 1.27
N THR A 2 -13.34 20.67 2.51
CA THR A 2 -11.92 20.87 2.85
C THR A 2 -11.14 19.59 2.54
N ASN A 3 -10.18 19.66 1.62
CA ASN A 3 -9.34 18.50 1.28
C ASN A 3 -8.21 18.39 2.33
N LEU A 4 -8.16 17.26 3.05
CA LEU A 4 -7.12 16.97 4.06
C LEU A 4 -5.70 17.05 3.48
N LYS A 5 -5.54 16.75 2.18
CA LYS A 5 -4.26 16.83 1.47
C LYS A 5 -3.63 18.23 1.45
N LYS A 6 -4.39 19.28 1.82
CA LYS A 6 -3.85 20.64 2.00
C LYS A 6 -2.97 20.79 3.24
N TYR A 7 -3.15 19.92 4.23
CA TYR A 7 -2.50 20.05 5.54
C TYR A 7 -1.58 18.87 5.88
N MET A 8 -1.76 17.73 5.21
CA MET A 8 -0.98 16.52 5.45
C MET A 8 -0.89 15.64 4.20
N LYS A 9 0.10 14.74 4.18
CA LYS A 9 0.11 13.61 3.24
C LYS A 9 -0.77 12.51 3.80
N VAL A 10 -1.70 12.00 3.00
CA VAL A 10 -2.65 10.98 3.45
C VAL A 10 -2.15 9.60 3.03
N GLY A 11 -1.82 8.76 4.00
CA GLY A 11 -1.38 7.38 3.75
C GLY A 11 -2.47 6.33 4.01
N ILE A 12 -2.20 5.09 3.60
CA ILE A 12 -3.02 3.91 3.89
C ILE A 12 -2.17 2.75 4.41
N VAL A 13 -2.72 1.99 5.37
CA VAL A 13 -2.07 0.79 5.91
C VAL A 13 -2.49 -0.44 5.09
N HIS A 14 -1.54 -0.99 4.33
CA HIS A 14 -1.81 -1.97 3.27
C HIS A 14 -2.45 -3.26 3.80
N PHE A 15 -1.84 -3.89 4.80
CA PHE A 15 -2.31 -5.17 5.36
C PHE A 15 -3.61 -5.05 6.17
N MET A 16 -3.94 -3.86 6.67
CA MET A 16 -5.24 -3.60 7.31
C MET A 16 -6.37 -3.51 6.28
N THR A 17 -6.04 -3.09 5.06
CA THR A 17 -6.99 -2.98 3.93
C THR A 17 -7.16 -4.33 3.22
N PHE A 18 -6.09 -5.13 3.16
CA PHE A 18 -6.06 -6.47 2.58
C PHE A 18 -5.58 -7.48 3.64
N PRO A 19 -6.45 -7.96 4.55
CA PRO A 19 -6.05 -8.86 5.63
C PRO A 19 -5.42 -10.17 5.16
N GLU A 20 -5.71 -10.61 3.93
CA GLU A 20 -5.16 -11.82 3.32
C GLU A 20 -3.63 -11.77 3.14
N ILE A 21 -3.03 -10.57 3.14
CA ILE A 21 -1.57 -10.40 3.00
C ILE A 21 -0.84 -10.15 4.32
N ILE A 22 -1.52 -10.17 5.47
CA ILE A 22 -0.92 -9.82 6.78
C ILE A 22 0.32 -10.66 7.14
N ARG A 23 0.42 -11.87 6.59
CA ARG A 23 1.54 -12.78 6.80
C ARG A 23 2.73 -12.53 5.87
N GLY A 24 2.72 -11.45 5.09
CA GLY A 24 3.78 -11.11 4.14
C GLY A 24 3.81 -12.04 2.91
N GLU A 25 2.69 -12.69 2.61
CA GLU A 25 2.47 -13.61 1.50
C GLU A 25 1.17 -13.23 0.75
N GLY A 26 0.90 -13.87 -0.38
CA GLY A 26 -0.31 -13.62 -1.16
C GLY A 26 -0.13 -12.52 -2.23
N PRO A 27 -1.24 -11.93 -2.73
CA PRO A 27 -1.23 -11.05 -3.90
C PRO A 27 -0.81 -9.60 -3.57
N ILE A 28 0.38 -9.44 -2.99
CA ILE A 28 0.87 -8.16 -2.46
C ILE A 28 1.06 -7.14 -3.59
N ILE A 29 1.66 -7.53 -4.72
CA ILE A 29 1.90 -6.62 -5.85
C ILE A 29 0.58 -6.16 -6.46
N GLU A 30 -0.37 -7.08 -6.62
CA GLU A 30 -1.68 -6.81 -7.20
C GLU A 30 -2.49 -5.87 -6.31
N THR A 31 -2.42 -6.04 -4.99
CA THR A 31 -3.13 -5.19 -4.03
C THR A 31 -2.49 -3.81 -3.91
N VAL A 32 -1.16 -3.69 -3.97
CA VAL A 32 -0.48 -2.38 -4.10
C VAL A 32 -0.93 -1.66 -5.37
N LYS A 33 -0.95 -2.34 -6.52
CA LYS A 33 -1.44 -1.78 -7.79
C LYS A 33 -2.92 -1.40 -7.76
N LYS A 34 -3.73 -2.02 -6.90
CA LYS A 34 -5.11 -1.58 -6.67
C LYS A 34 -5.13 -0.25 -5.92
N ILE A 35 -4.30 -0.09 -4.89
CA ILE A 35 -4.21 1.15 -4.10
C ILE A 35 -3.64 2.30 -4.95
N ASP A 36 -2.60 2.04 -5.75
CA ASP A 36 -1.91 3.04 -6.58
C ASP A 36 -2.84 3.76 -7.57
N LYS A 37 -3.96 3.13 -7.95
CA LYS A 37 -4.99 3.73 -8.81
C LYS A 37 -5.81 4.83 -8.13
N TYR A 38 -5.71 4.99 -6.81
CA TYR A 38 -6.42 6.02 -6.07
C TYR A 38 -5.54 7.26 -5.87
N GLU A 39 -5.81 8.33 -6.61
CA GLU A 39 -5.10 9.63 -6.48
C GLU A 39 -5.25 10.30 -5.09
N TYR A 40 -6.09 9.74 -4.22
CA TYR A 40 -6.28 10.23 -2.87
C TYR A 40 -5.06 9.98 -1.97
N PHE A 41 -4.46 8.80 -2.04
CA PHE A 41 -3.35 8.43 -1.14
C PHE A 41 -2.00 8.91 -1.68
N ASP A 42 -1.18 9.45 -0.79
CA ASP A 42 0.18 9.91 -1.09
C ASP A 42 1.25 8.87 -0.70
N ALA A 43 0.87 7.86 0.10
CA ALA A 43 1.77 6.81 0.57
C ALA A 43 1.02 5.52 0.90
N ILE A 44 1.71 4.39 0.74
CA ILE A 44 1.25 3.06 1.14
C ILE A 44 2.21 2.55 2.20
N GLU A 45 1.71 2.32 3.41
CA GLU A 45 2.48 1.65 4.45
C GLU A 45 2.48 0.14 4.16
N ILE A 46 3.64 -0.34 3.72
CA ILE A 46 3.92 -1.75 3.48
C ILE A 46 4.62 -2.31 4.73
N SER A 47 4.15 -3.45 5.23
CA SER A 47 4.83 -4.19 6.30
C SER A 47 5.92 -5.09 5.70
N TRP A 48 6.11 -6.29 6.24
CA TRP A 48 6.99 -7.30 5.64
C TRP A 48 6.39 -7.94 4.38
N ILE A 49 7.25 -8.24 3.42
CA ILE A 49 6.96 -9.08 2.26
C ILE A 49 8.05 -10.16 2.26
N LYS A 50 7.66 -11.43 2.30
CA LYS A 50 8.62 -12.54 2.37
C LYS A 50 9.35 -12.74 1.05
N ASP A 51 8.62 -12.62 -0.05
CA ASP A 51 9.20 -12.70 -1.39
C ASP A 51 10.16 -11.54 -1.64
N LYS A 52 11.43 -11.86 -1.95
CA LYS A 52 12.46 -10.86 -2.21
C LYS A 52 12.17 -10.07 -3.48
N ASP A 53 11.75 -10.75 -4.54
CA ASP A 53 11.50 -10.08 -5.83
C ASP A 53 10.25 -9.20 -5.73
N GLY A 54 9.23 -9.67 -4.99
CA GLY A 54 8.06 -8.89 -4.62
C GLY A 54 8.41 -7.61 -3.85
N ARG A 55 9.35 -7.66 -2.90
CA ARG A 55 9.86 -6.46 -2.21
C ARG A 55 10.46 -5.45 -3.17
N GLU A 56 11.33 -5.90 -4.06
CA GLU A 56 12.00 -5.01 -5.02
C GLU A 56 11.02 -4.38 -6.01
N LYS A 57 9.94 -5.07 -6.36
CA LYS A 57 8.88 -4.54 -7.23
C LYS A 57 8.00 -3.51 -6.54
N VAL A 58 7.72 -3.68 -5.25
CA VAL A 58 6.87 -2.77 -4.47
C VAL A 58 7.63 -1.50 -4.05
N ALA A 59 8.96 -1.59 -3.88
CA ALA A 59 9.79 -0.46 -3.48
C ALA A 59 10.09 0.56 -4.60
N LYS A 60 9.64 0.30 -5.84
CA LYS A 60 9.87 1.14 -7.02
C LYS A 60 8.60 1.86 -7.42
#